data_AF-A0A9W8H7X9-F1
#
_entry.id   AF-A0A9W8H7X9-F1
#
_cell.length_a   1.000
_cell.length_b   1.000
_cell.length_c   1.000
_cell.angle_alpha   90.00
_cell.angle_beta   90.00
_cell.angle_gamma   90.00
#
_symmetry.space_group_name_H-M   'P 1'
#
loop_
_entity.id
_entity.type
_entity.pdbx_description
1 polymer ?
#
loop_
_entity_poly.entity_id
_entity_poly.type
_entity_poly.pdbx_seq_one_letter_code
_entity_poly.pdbx_strand_id
1 'polypeptide(L)'
;MTDKKLGKHVSQLDAALVSVEQTLGVLLERPISEVCGRLTAVERCELEALVVYAIDTLFWILLKVNGVPPKEHPVMIELQRVQRYIGKINKAKEAVEQGEKREEGRRAMQVDKAAADRFIRNALAEGKDAEDGKDAEDGKDAEDGKDAEQNGE
;
A
#
# COMPACT_ATOMS: atom_id res chain seq x y z
N MET A 1 -23.00 28.93 -33.39
CA MET A 1 -22.23 27.67 -33.36
C MET A 1 -22.71 26.84 -34.53
N THR A 2 -21.83 26.43 -35.45
CA THR A 2 -22.20 25.73 -36.69
C THR A 2 -22.70 24.31 -36.39
N ASP A 3 -23.89 23.97 -36.89
CA ASP A 3 -24.56 22.65 -36.74
C ASP A 3 -23.62 21.46 -36.92
N LYS A 4 -22.68 21.58 -37.87
CA LYS A 4 -21.68 20.55 -38.16
C LYS A 4 -20.76 20.21 -36.98
N LYS A 5 -20.43 21.20 -36.14
CA LYS A 5 -19.60 20.98 -34.94
C LYS A 5 -20.41 20.28 -33.85
N LEU A 6 -21.67 20.66 -33.66
CA LEU A 6 -22.57 20.01 -32.71
C LEU A 6 -22.81 18.54 -33.10
N GLY A 7 -23.13 18.29 -34.38
CA GLY A 7 -23.30 16.93 -34.90
C GLY A 7 -22.08 16.05 -34.65
N LYS A 8 -20.85 16.57 -34.84
CA LYS A 8 -19.62 15.84 -34.53
C LYS A 8 -19.54 15.42 -33.06
N HIS A 9 -19.88 16.31 -32.12
CA HIS A 9 -19.84 16.00 -30.69
C HIS A 9 -20.89 14.95 -30.30
N VAL A 10 -22.08 15.01 -30.90
CA VAL A 10 -23.13 14.00 -30.69
C VAL A 10 -22.68 12.63 -31.19
N SER A 11 -22.15 12.53 -32.41
CA SER A 11 -21.64 11.26 -32.94
C SER A 11 -20.48 10.70 -32.13
N GLN A 12 -19.62 11.56 -31.55
CA GLN A 12 -18.55 11.12 -30.65
C GLN A 12 -19.09 10.56 -29.34
N LEU A 13 -20.12 11.20 -28.76
CA LEU A 13 -20.77 10.72 -27.55
C LEU A 13 -21.45 9.37 -27.80
N ASP A 14 -22.17 9.23 -28.91
CA ASP A 14 -22.83 7.99 -29.32
C ASP A 14 -21.83 6.82 -29.44
N ALA A 15 -20.73 7.03 -30.18
CA ALA A 15 -19.68 6.02 -30.31
C ALA A 15 -19.03 5.67 -28.97
N ALA A 16 -18.84 6.64 -28.08
CA ALA A 16 -18.31 6.39 -26.74
C ALA A 16 -19.29 5.57 -25.88
N LEU A 17 -20.59 5.85 -25.96
CA LEU A 17 -21.62 5.08 -25.24
C LEU A 17 -21.70 3.63 -25.74
N VAL A 18 -21.62 3.40 -27.06
CA VAL A 18 -21.53 2.05 -27.63
C VAL A 18 -20.33 1.28 -27.07
N SER A 19 -19.17 1.93 -26.97
CA SER A 19 -17.97 1.30 -26.38
C SER A 19 -18.15 0.97 -24.90
N VAL A 20 -18.84 1.83 -24.14
CA VAL A 20 -19.15 1.57 -22.72
C VAL A 20 -20.13 0.40 -22.60
N GLU A 21 -21.18 0.34 -23.41
CA GLU A 21 -22.16 -0.76 -23.42
C GLU A 21 -21.50 -2.09 -23.73
N GLN A 22 -20.61 -2.15 -24.72
CA GLN A 22 -19.85 -3.36 -25.04
C GLN A 22 -18.95 -3.80 -23.88
N THR A 23 -18.29 -2.85 -23.21
CA THR A 23 -17.40 -3.15 -22.08
C THR A 23 -18.20 -3.65 -20.87
N LEU A 24 -19.33 -3.02 -20.57
CA LEU A 24 -20.21 -3.41 -19.47
C LEU A 24 -20.97 -4.69 -19.77
N GLY A 25 -21.26 -4.99 -21.04
CA GLY A 25 -21.96 -6.21 -21.47
C GLY A 25 -21.32 -7.47 -20.91
N VAL A 26 -19.99 -7.59 -21.00
CA VAL A 26 -19.23 -8.73 -20.46
C VAL A 26 -19.44 -8.90 -18.95
N LEU A 27 -19.55 -7.79 -18.21
CA LEU A 27 -19.78 -7.81 -16.77
C LEU A 27 -21.24 -8.14 -16.42
N LEU A 28 -22.19 -7.70 -17.24
CA LEU A 28 -23.63 -7.85 -17.03
C LEU A 28 -24.19 -9.20 -17.50
N GLU A 29 -23.46 -9.95 -18.33
CA GLU A 29 -23.83 -11.30 -18.79
C GLU A 29 -23.94 -12.33 -17.66
N ARG A 30 -23.33 -12.06 -16.49
CA ARG A 30 -23.31 -12.98 -15.35
C ARG A 30 -23.65 -12.25 -14.06
N PRO A 31 -24.16 -12.96 -13.03
CA PRO A 31 -24.34 -12.37 -11.72
C PRO A 31 -23.00 -11.83 -11.18
N ILE A 32 -23.00 -10.59 -10.69
CA ILE A 32 -21.78 -9.96 -10.14
C ILE A 32 -21.17 -10.78 -8.99
N SER A 33 -22.00 -11.51 -8.24
CA SER A 33 -21.56 -12.42 -7.17
C SER A 33 -20.70 -13.57 -7.69
N GLU A 34 -20.95 -14.07 -8.90
CA GLU A 34 -20.13 -15.12 -9.54
C GLU A 34 -18.74 -14.57 -9.89
N VAL A 35 -18.70 -13.37 -10.47
CA VAL A 35 -17.46 -12.68 -10.82
C VAL A 35 -16.66 -12.38 -9.57
N CYS A 36 -17.27 -11.74 -8.56
CA CYS A 36 -16.64 -11.41 -7.28
C CYS A 36 -16.14 -12.64 -6.51
N GLY A 37 -16.79 -13.80 -6.67
CA GLY A 37 -16.36 -15.05 -6.02
C GLY A 37 -15.03 -15.60 -6.54
N ARG A 38 -14.54 -15.12 -7.69
CA ARG A 38 -13.29 -15.56 -8.33
C ARG A 38 -12.13 -14.59 -8.12
N LEU A 39 -12.38 -13.46 -7.46
CA LEU A 39 -11.41 -12.38 -7.25
C LEU A 39 -10.85 -12.44 -5.83
N THR A 40 -9.60 -12.01 -5.67
CA THR A 40 -9.06 -11.69 -4.35
C THR A 40 -9.84 -10.54 -3.71
N ALA A 41 -9.70 -10.36 -2.39
CA ALA A 41 -10.40 -9.29 -1.68
C ALA A 41 -10.08 -7.90 -2.27
N VAL A 42 -8.85 -7.70 -2.73
CA VAL A 42 -8.39 -6.42 -3.28
C VAL A 42 -8.92 -6.20 -4.70
N GLU A 43 -8.80 -7.20 -5.58
CA GLU A 43 -9.37 -7.14 -6.94
C GLU A 43 -10.89 -6.93 -6.91
N ARG A 44 -11.58 -7.56 -5.95
CA ARG A 44 -13.02 -7.34 -5.74
C ARG A 44 -13.32 -5.89 -5.39
N CYS A 45 -12.56 -5.29 -4.48
CA CYS A 45 -12.73 -3.87 -4.14
C CYS A 45 -12.46 -2.96 -5.34
N GLU A 46 -11.47 -3.29 -6.18
CA GLU A 46 -11.21 -2.54 -7.42
C GLU A 46 -12.39 -2.60 -8.38
N LEU A 47 -12.93 -3.80 -8.61
CA LEU A 47 -14.10 -3.99 -9.48
C LEU A 47 -15.30 -3.21 -8.95
N GLU A 48 -15.65 -3.37 -7.67
CA GLU A 48 -16.80 -2.68 -7.06
C GLU A 48 -16.63 -1.15 -7.11
N ALA A 49 -15.44 -0.63 -6.82
CA ALA A 49 -15.17 0.81 -6.93
C ALA A 49 -15.28 1.32 -8.37
N LEU A 50 -14.82 0.55 -9.35
CA LEU A 50 -14.92 0.90 -10.77
C LEU A 50 -16.37 0.90 -11.26
N VAL A 51 -17.19 -0.07 -10.82
CA VAL A 51 -18.61 -0.13 -11.16
C VAL A 51 -19.36 1.09 -10.61
N VAL A 52 -19.14 1.45 -9.34
CA VAL A 52 -19.76 2.65 -8.76
C VAL A 52 -19.28 3.91 -9.47
N TYR A 53 -17.98 4.01 -9.77
CA TYR A 53 -17.44 5.13 -10.55
C TYR A 53 -18.11 5.27 -11.93
N ALA A 54 -18.32 4.15 -12.62
CA ALA A 54 -18.99 4.14 -13.93
C ALA A 54 -20.44 4.61 -13.81
N ILE A 55 -21.19 4.14 -12.81
CA ILE A 55 -22.57 4.57 -12.55
C ILE A 55 -22.64 6.08 -12.30
N ASP A 56 -21.82 6.60 -11.37
CA ASP A 56 -21.80 8.02 -11.03
C ASP A 56 -21.38 8.89 -12.24
N THR A 57 -20.45 8.39 -13.05
CA THR A 57 -19.99 9.07 -14.28
C THR A 57 -21.07 9.09 -15.36
N LEU A 58 -21.79 7.98 -15.56
CA LEU A 58 -22.91 7.91 -16.51
C LEU A 58 -24.05 8.84 -16.06
N PHE A 59 -24.32 8.89 -14.75
CA PHE A 59 -25.30 9.81 -14.20
C PHE A 59 -24.86 11.28 -14.37
N TRP A 60 -23.57 11.58 -14.18
CA TRP A 60 -23.01 12.90 -14.48
C TRP A 60 -23.22 13.28 -15.96
N ILE A 61 -22.98 12.35 -16.89
CA ILE A 61 -23.21 12.56 -18.33
C ILE A 61 -24.70 12.84 -18.59
N LEU A 62 -25.60 12.06 -17.98
CA LEU A 62 -27.05 12.26 -18.09
C LEU A 62 -27.48 13.67 -17.67
N LEU A 63 -26.95 14.18 -16.55
CA LEU A 63 -27.24 15.55 -16.11
C LEU A 63 -26.80 16.57 -17.16
N LYS A 64 -25.59 16.43 -17.71
CA LYS A 64 -25.07 17.35 -18.74
C LYS A 64 -25.92 17.34 -20.00
N VAL A 65 -26.36 16.18 -20.45
CA VAL A 65 -27.22 16.04 -21.64
C VAL A 65 -28.58 16.71 -21.42
N ASN A 66 -29.11 16.64 -20.19
CA ASN A 66 -30.35 17.33 -19.80
C ASN A 66 -30.16 18.82 -19.47
N GLY A 67 -28.96 19.37 -19.66
CA GLY A 67 -28.67 20.78 -19.36
C GLY A 67 -28.59 21.11 -17.87
N VAL A 68 -28.53 20.10 -16.99
CA VAL A 68 -28.37 20.29 -15.55
C VAL A 68 -26.87 20.37 -15.22
N PRO A 69 -26.39 21.42 -14.53
CA PRO A 69 -24.99 21.56 -14.16
C PRO A 69 -24.61 20.51 -13.09
N PRO A 70 -23.77 19.51 -13.39
CA PRO A 70 -23.54 18.41 -12.46
C PRO A 70 -22.67 18.79 -11.25
N LYS A 71 -21.87 19.86 -11.38
CA LYS A 71 -21.02 20.37 -10.29
C LYS A 71 -21.83 20.86 -9.09
N GLU A 72 -23.07 21.27 -9.32
CA GLU A 72 -24.00 21.74 -8.29
C GLU A 72 -24.90 20.60 -7.78
N HIS A 73 -24.82 19.42 -8.41
CA HIS A 73 -25.62 18.26 -8.06
C HIS A 73 -24.88 17.35 -7.05
N PRO A 74 -25.58 16.67 -6.12
CA PRO A 74 -24.97 15.75 -5.14
C PRO A 74 -24.09 14.63 -5.72
N VAL A 75 -24.19 14.34 -7.03
CA VAL A 75 -23.31 13.36 -7.71
C VAL A 75 -21.82 13.72 -7.57
N MET A 76 -21.49 15.01 -7.43
CA MET A 76 -20.10 15.42 -7.19
C MET A 76 -19.57 14.86 -5.85
N ILE A 77 -20.43 14.76 -4.83
CA ILE A 77 -20.08 14.20 -3.53
C ILE A 77 -19.81 12.70 -3.67
N GLU A 78 -20.64 12.01 -4.47
CA GLU A 78 -20.49 10.58 -4.75
C GLU A 78 -19.19 10.29 -5.52
N LEU A 79 -18.87 11.06 -6.56
CA LEU A 79 -17.59 10.96 -7.27
C LEU A 79 -16.39 11.17 -6.35
N GLN A 80 -16.44 12.19 -5.48
CA GLN A 80 -15.38 12.41 -4.48
C GLN A 80 -15.29 11.26 -3.47
N ARG A 81 -16.42 10.67 -3.09
CA ARG A 81 -16.46 9.49 -2.22
C ARG A 81 -15.74 8.32 -2.89
N VAL A 82 -16.05 8.03 -4.15
CA VAL A 82 -15.42 6.96 -4.92
C VAL A 82 -13.92 7.19 -5.06
N GLN A 83 -13.48 8.42 -5.37
CA GLN A 83 -12.04 8.77 -5.43
C GLN A 83 -11.31 8.46 -4.10
N ARG A 84 -11.93 8.75 -2.96
CA ARG A 84 -11.37 8.40 -1.65
C ARG A 84 -11.26 6.87 -1.47
N TYR A 85 -12.24 6.11 -1.92
CA TYR A 85 -12.20 4.64 -1.85
C TYR A 85 -11.11 4.05 -2.75
N ILE A 86 -10.96 4.53 -3.99
CA ILE A 86 -9.85 4.15 -4.87
C ILE A 86 -8.51 4.44 -4.19
N GLY A 87 -8.36 5.59 -3.54
CA GLY A 87 -7.17 5.91 -2.75
C GLY A 87 -6.90 4.94 -1.60
N LYS A 88 -7.94 4.43 -0.92
CA LYS A 88 -7.80 3.39 0.12
C LYS A 88 -7.38 2.04 -0.48
N ILE A 89 -7.96 1.68 -1.62
CA ILE A 89 -7.66 0.43 -2.32
C ILE A 89 -6.20 0.43 -2.78
N ASN A 90 -5.72 1.51 -3.39
CA ASN A 90 -4.32 1.65 -3.82
C ASN A 90 -3.34 1.51 -2.65
N LYS A 91 -3.62 2.16 -1.51
CA LYS A 91 -2.82 2.01 -0.30
C LYS A 91 -2.81 0.57 0.22
N ALA A 92 -3.95 -0.13 0.15
CA ALA A 92 -4.04 -1.53 0.55
C ALA A 92 -3.21 -2.42 -0.39
N LYS A 93 -3.24 -2.17 -1.72
CA LYS A 93 -2.41 -2.86 -2.71
C LYS A 93 -0.92 -2.70 -2.42
N GLU A 94 -0.48 -1.46 -2.23
CA GLU A 94 0.91 -1.15 -1.90
C GLU A 94 1.36 -1.85 -0.61
N ALA A 95 0.49 -1.91 0.41
CA ALA A 95 0.81 -2.59 1.67
C ALA A 95 0.96 -4.11 1.49
N VAL A 96 0.13 -4.73 0.65
CA VAL A 96 0.25 -6.17 0.32
C VAL A 96 1.55 -6.44 -0.42
N GLU A 97 1.86 -5.67 -1.47
CA GLU A 97 3.11 -5.81 -2.24
C GLU A 97 4.36 -5.60 -1.37
N GLN A 98 4.33 -4.62 -0.46
CA GLN A 98 5.43 -4.39 0.49
C GLN A 98 5.55 -5.50 1.53
N GLY A 99 4.43 -6.06 1.99
CA GLY A 99 4.40 -7.20 2.88
C GLY A 99 5.03 -8.44 2.24
N GLU A 100 4.65 -8.73 1.00
CA GLU A 100 5.22 -9.82 0.20
C GLU A 100 6.73 -9.65 -0.02
N LYS A 101 7.18 -8.44 -0.40
CA LYS A 101 8.62 -8.13 -0.54
C LYS A 101 9.39 -8.29 0.77
N ARG A 102 8.79 -7.91 1.91
CA ARG A 102 9.41 -8.09 3.24
C ARG A 102 9.45 -9.55 3.66
N GLU A 103 8.43 -10.35 3.33
CA GLU A 103 8.48 -11.79 3.55
C GLU A 103 9.54 -12.45 2.67
N GLU A 104 9.61 -12.10 1.40
CA GLU A 104 10.63 -12.60 0.47
C GLU A 104 12.04 -12.25 0.95
N GLY A 105 12.26 -10.99 1.37
CA GLY A 105 13.51 -10.57 2.01
C GLY A 105 13.83 -11.31 3.30
N ARG A 106 12.82 -11.62 4.14
CA ARG A 106 13.00 -12.46 5.33
C ARG A 106 13.29 -13.92 5.00
N ARG A 107 12.73 -14.47 3.93
CA ARG A 107 13.04 -15.82 3.45
C ARG A 107 14.46 -15.90 2.87
N ALA A 108 14.93 -14.83 2.24
CA ALA A 108 16.32 -14.70 1.80
C ALA A 108 17.30 -14.48 2.97
N MET A 109 16.85 -13.81 4.03
CA MET A 109 17.60 -13.59 5.28
C MET A 109 17.26 -14.65 6.34
N GLN A 110 17.38 -15.93 5.99
CA GLN A 110 17.35 -16.99 7.01
C GLN A 110 18.71 -17.11 7.67
N VAL A 111 18.73 -17.04 9.01
CA VAL A 111 19.95 -17.25 9.79
C VAL A 111 20.34 -18.73 9.70
N ASP A 112 21.60 -19.00 9.34
CA ASP A 112 22.17 -20.35 9.40
C ASP A 112 22.25 -20.79 10.87
N LYS A 113 21.27 -21.63 11.26
CA LYS A 113 21.15 -22.14 12.62
C LYS A 113 22.39 -22.94 13.04
N ALA A 114 23.02 -23.66 12.12
CA ALA A 114 24.22 -24.44 12.42
C ALA A 114 25.43 -23.52 12.68
N ALA A 115 25.56 -22.42 11.93
CA ALA A 115 26.58 -21.42 12.20
C ALA A 115 26.34 -20.70 13.55
N ALA A 116 25.10 -20.29 13.83
CA ALA A 116 24.73 -19.68 15.11
C ALA A 116 25.02 -20.62 16.30
N ASP A 117 24.70 -21.92 16.18
CA ASP A 117 25.02 -22.92 17.19
C ASP A 117 26.53 -23.06 17.41
N ARG A 118 27.35 -22.98 16.36
CA ARG A 118 28.82 -22.99 16.48
C ARG A 118 29.33 -21.75 17.22
N PHE A 119 28.81 -20.57 16.90
CA PHE A 119 29.17 -19.34 17.62
C PHE A 119 28.82 -19.41 19.10
N ILE A 120 27.64 -19.90 19.44
CA ILE A 120 27.20 -20.07 20.83
C ILE A 120 28.08 -21.10 21.56
N ARG A 121 28.37 -22.24 20.93
CA ARG A 121 29.23 -23.27 21.54
C ARG A 121 30.65 -22.79 21.77
N ASN A 122 31.24 -22.07 20.82
CA ASN A 122 32.59 -21.53 20.98
C ASN A 122 32.63 -20.46 22.08
N ALA A 123 31.66 -19.53 22.12
CA ALA A 123 31.58 -18.53 23.17
C ALA A 123 31.36 -19.14 24.57
N LEU A 124 30.60 -20.23 24.68
CA LEU A 124 30.41 -20.96 25.94
C LEU A 124 31.59 -21.88 26.30
N ALA A 125 32.38 -22.34 25.32
CA ALA A 125 33.57 -23.13 25.55
C ALA A 125 34.73 -22.24 26.05
N GLU A 126 34.91 -21.05 25.45
CA GLU A 126 35.90 -20.06 25.89
C GLU A 126 35.63 -19.53 27.31
N GLY A 127 34.37 -19.56 27.76
CA GLY A 127 34.00 -19.21 29.14
C GLY A 127 34.27 -20.28 30.19
N LYS A 128 34.62 -21.52 29.81
CA LYS A 128 34.98 -22.59 30.75
C LYS A 128 36.48 -22.71 31.02
N ASP A 129 37.31 -22.10 30.18
CA ASP A 129 38.76 -22.07 30.36
C ASP A 129 39.25 -20.81 31.10
N ALA A 130 38.33 -19.91 31.50
CA ALA A 130 38.62 -18.68 32.24
C ALA A 130 38.31 -18.74 33.74
N GLU A 131 38.02 -19.93 34.29
CA GLU A 131 37.92 -20.16 35.74
C GLU A 131 38.90 -21.25 36.20
N ASP A 132 40.21 -21.02 36.03
CA ASP A 132 41.20 -21.51 36.99
C ASP A 132 42.52 -20.70 36.89
N GLY A 133 42.83 -19.91 37.92
CA GLY A 133 44.07 -19.13 37.97
C GLY A 133 44.01 -17.91 38.89
N LYS A 134 44.04 -18.15 40.20
CA LYS A 134 44.10 -17.16 41.29
C LYS A 134 45.41 -16.34 41.37
N ASP A 135 45.22 -15.08 41.75
CA ASP A 135 45.93 -14.25 42.77
C ASP A 135 47.46 -14.03 42.74
N ALA A 136 47.87 -12.75 42.63
CA ALA A 136 48.87 -12.00 43.45
C ALA A 136 49.22 -10.65 42.73
N GLU A 137 48.75 -9.47 43.14
CA GLU A 137 49.28 -8.54 44.19
C GLU A 137 50.81 -8.32 44.09
N ASP A 138 51.43 -7.13 44.15
CA ASP A 138 51.12 -5.82 44.77
C ASP A 138 52.20 -4.78 44.32
N GLY A 139 51.95 -3.48 44.51
CA GLY A 139 53.03 -2.50 44.77
C GLY A 139 53.15 -1.24 43.89
N LYS A 140 52.54 -0.13 44.35
CA LYS A 140 53.02 1.28 44.45
C LYS A 140 53.83 1.89 43.28
N ASP A 141 53.48 3.08 42.77
CA ASP A 141 53.75 4.36 43.43
C ASP A 141 52.75 5.48 43.10
N ALA A 142 52.62 6.40 44.05
CA ALA A 142 51.78 7.58 44.07
C ALA A 142 52.42 8.79 43.37
N GLU A 143 51.58 9.70 42.86
CA GLU A 143 51.69 11.17 42.83
C GLU A 143 50.69 11.70 41.78
N ASP A 144 50.01 12.85 41.86
CA ASP A 144 49.61 13.79 42.91
C ASP A 144 48.72 14.84 42.20
N GLY A 145 47.80 15.50 42.91
CA GLY A 145 47.17 16.78 42.52
C GLY A 145 46.04 16.76 41.47
N LYS A 146 44.79 17.11 41.82
CA LYS A 146 44.20 18.48 41.83
C LYS A 146 43.91 19.02 40.41
N ASP A 147 42.74 19.56 40.04
CA ASP A 147 41.60 20.13 40.74
C ASP A 147 40.34 20.08 39.85
N ALA A 148 39.21 20.43 40.48
CA ALA A 148 37.91 20.91 39.98
C ALA A 148 37.94 21.67 38.62
N GLU A 149 36.86 21.86 37.85
CA GLU A 149 35.57 22.42 38.26
C GLU A 149 34.62 22.64 37.04
N GLN A 150 33.32 22.46 37.27
CA GLN A 150 32.13 23.15 36.72
C GLN A 150 31.81 23.19 35.20
N ASN A 151 30.72 22.49 34.88
CA ASN A 151 29.38 23.01 34.50
C ASN A 151 29.26 24.41 33.84
N GLY A 152 28.48 24.50 32.76
CA GLY A 152 27.98 25.75 32.21
C GLY A 152 26.91 25.52 31.12
N GLU A 153 25.67 25.84 31.51
CA GLU A 153 24.40 26.05 30.76
C GLU A 153 24.30 25.76 29.25
#